data_AF-A0AAW1YN37-F1
#
_entry.id   AF-A0AAW1YN37-F1
#
_cell.length_a   1.000
_cell.length_b   1.000
_cell.length_c   1.000
_cell.angle_alpha   90.00
_cell.angle_beta   90.00
_cell.angle_gamma   90.00
#
_symmetry.space_group_name_H-M   'P 1'
#
loop_
_entity.id
_entity.type
_entity.pdbx_description
1 polymer ?
#
loop_
_entity_poly.entity_id
_entity_poly.type
_entity_poly.pdbx_seq_one_letter_code
_entity_poly.pdbx_strand_id
1 'polypeptide(L)'
;MLFDHRKFVLREIPSGEDCPKNLTFEVNTEKSSSSAVYDYFSTKLADIKHHNGMDASLLELEDKGRVEMVLKYIEDGDLRRWSLLDIRAFNIGLSEWRSKLNCFTNPYMYEQLLEISAMDVIAKGKSYISTRQKAANKVLDKALKIRLGRGFYGECLGVRADGISELSDEIGKQLSVKSATAGLRPIGAVIFMQRRNLKMCLRSTDTATDTSEVAKAYGGGGTPSSSSFIIRMDEYNEWVSGNQDEHANV
;
A
#
# COMPACT_ATOMS: atom_id res chain seq x y z
N MET A 1 -6.45 27.11 14.85
CA MET A 1 -7.17 26.73 13.62
C MET A 1 -6.82 25.30 13.29
N LEU A 2 -7.80 24.51 12.87
CA LEU A 2 -7.67 23.07 12.60
C LEU A 2 -8.16 22.79 11.19
N PHE A 3 -7.39 22.02 10.41
CA PHE A 3 -7.77 21.57 9.08
C PHE A 3 -7.98 20.06 9.08
N ASP A 4 -9.10 19.59 8.56
CA ASP A 4 -9.36 18.15 8.37
C ASP A 4 -10.14 17.91 7.08
N HIS A 5 -10.05 16.70 6.54
CA HIS A 5 -10.78 16.29 5.33
C HIS A 5 -11.60 15.02 5.56
N ARG A 6 -11.55 14.45 6.77
CA ARG A 6 -12.24 13.19 7.10
C ARG A 6 -13.70 13.47 7.45
N LYS A 7 -14.61 12.80 6.74
CA LYS A 7 -16.07 12.90 6.99
C LYS A 7 -16.49 12.64 8.43
N PHE A 8 -15.76 11.81 9.16
CA PHE A 8 -16.11 11.47 10.54
C PHE A 8 -15.90 12.64 11.51
N VAL A 9 -14.96 13.55 11.23
CA VAL A 9 -14.64 14.70 12.08
C VAL A 9 -15.80 15.69 12.15
N LEU A 10 -16.64 15.76 11.11
CA LEU A 10 -17.88 16.54 11.12
C LEU A 10 -18.82 16.16 12.27
N ARG A 11 -18.73 14.92 12.78
CA ARG A 11 -19.54 14.44 13.91
C ARG A 11 -18.92 14.74 15.28
N GLU A 12 -17.64 15.10 15.30
CA GLU A 12 -16.87 15.38 16.52
C GLU A 12 -16.71 16.88 16.79
N ILE A 13 -17.03 17.74 15.83
CA ILE A 13 -16.99 19.18 16.01
C ILE A 13 -18.07 19.58 17.03
N PRO A 14 -17.70 20.25 18.14
CA PRO A 14 -18.66 20.76 19.11
C PRO A 14 -19.67 21.71 18.43
N SER A 15 -20.90 21.73 18.93
CA SER A 15 -21.87 22.76 18.51
C SER A 15 -21.30 24.15 18.80
N GLY A 16 -21.73 25.16 18.03
CA GLY A 16 -21.12 26.50 18.06
C GLY A 16 -21.12 27.20 19.44
N GLU A 17 -21.96 26.74 20.38
CA GLU A 17 -22.02 27.26 21.76
C GLU A 17 -20.90 26.70 22.67
N ASP A 18 -20.41 25.48 22.40
CA ASP A 18 -19.37 24.80 23.17
C ASP A 18 -17.95 24.97 22.57
N CYS A 19 -17.84 25.63 21.41
CA CYS A 19 -16.57 25.82 20.73
C CYS A 19 -15.77 27.01 21.34
N PRO A 20 -14.50 26.81 21.72
CA PRO A 20 -13.63 27.92 22.14
C PRO A 20 -13.54 28.99 21.04
N LYS A 21 -13.73 30.27 21.40
CA LYS A 21 -13.72 31.39 20.44
C LYS A 21 -12.41 31.55 19.66
N ASN A 22 -11.31 30.99 20.17
CA ASN A 22 -9.99 31.01 19.54
C ASN A 22 -9.72 29.80 18.63
N LEU A 23 -10.68 28.89 18.48
CA LEU A 23 -10.57 27.70 17.65
C LEU A 23 -11.50 27.78 16.44
N THR A 24 -10.91 27.74 15.25
CA THR A 24 -11.62 27.68 13.97
C THR A 24 -11.39 26.32 13.34
N PHE A 25 -12.46 25.67 12.89
CA PHE A 25 -12.44 24.39 12.18
C PHE A 25 -12.66 24.62 10.69
N GLU A 26 -11.71 24.18 9.87
CA GLU A 26 -11.77 24.19 8.41
C GLU A 26 -11.83 22.75 7.92
N VAL A 27 -13.05 22.23 7.76
CA VAL A 27 -13.26 20.85 7.29
C VAL A 27 -13.74 20.85 5.85
N ASN A 28 -12.94 20.28 4.95
CA ASN A 28 -13.25 20.16 3.53
C ASN A 28 -13.07 18.71 3.08
N THR A 29 -14.15 18.02 2.74
CA THR A 29 -14.10 16.61 2.33
C THR A 29 -13.65 16.41 0.89
N GLU A 30 -13.55 17.48 0.10
CA GLU A 30 -13.19 17.47 -1.31
C GLU A 30 -11.74 17.90 -1.56
N LYS A 31 -11.04 18.33 -0.51
CA LYS A 31 -9.65 18.83 -0.58
C LYS A 31 -8.84 18.23 0.55
N SER A 32 -7.59 17.84 0.29
CA SER A 32 -6.75 17.30 1.38
C SER A 32 -6.42 18.38 2.40
N SER A 33 -6.18 18.00 3.65
CA SER A 33 -5.76 18.94 4.69
C SER A 33 -4.47 19.66 4.33
N SER A 34 -3.51 18.96 3.69
CA SER A 34 -2.25 19.57 3.24
C SER A 34 -2.49 20.65 2.18
N SER A 35 -3.33 20.38 1.18
CA SER A 35 -3.68 21.37 0.17
C SER A 35 -4.48 22.55 0.77
N ALA A 36 -5.40 22.29 1.71
CA ALA A 36 -6.19 23.33 2.35
C ALA A 36 -5.32 24.27 3.20
N VAL A 37 -4.34 23.73 3.92
CA VAL A 37 -3.34 24.51 4.67
C VAL A 37 -2.51 25.38 3.73
N TYR A 38 -2.03 24.81 2.62
CA TYR A 38 -1.24 25.55 1.63
C TYR A 38 -2.02 26.73 1.04
N ASP A 39 -3.26 26.50 0.62
CA ASP A 39 -4.17 27.55 0.13
C ASP A 39 -4.39 28.65 1.17
N TYR A 40 -4.70 28.27 2.41
CA TYR A 40 -4.98 29.23 3.48
C TYR A 40 -3.81 30.19 3.69
N PHE A 41 -2.59 29.64 3.84
CA PHE A 41 -1.41 30.48 4.06
C PHE A 41 -1.04 31.29 2.82
N SER A 42 -1.32 30.77 1.62
CA SER A 42 -1.09 31.50 0.37
C SER A 42 -2.01 32.72 0.27
N THR A 43 -3.30 32.54 0.56
CA THR A 43 -4.30 33.62 0.60
C THR A 43 -3.99 34.63 1.71
N LYS A 44 -3.67 34.16 2.92
CA LYS A 44 -3.32 35.05 4.03
C LYS A 44 -2.10 35.92 3.73
N LEU A 45 -1.10 35.36 3.05
CA LEU A 45 0.09 36.12 2.66
C LEU A 45 -0.27 37.21 1.63
N ALA A 46 -1.14 36.90 0.67
CA ALA A 46 -1.62 37.84 -0.32
C ALA A 46 -2.43 38.98 0.33
N ASP A 47 -3.33 38.65 1.27
CA ASP A 47 -4.16 39.63 2.00
C ASP A 47 -3.32 40.65 2.78
N ILE A 48 -2.28 40.18 3.50
CA ILE A 48 -1.38 41.05 4.26
C ILE A 48 -0.64 42.03 3.32
N LYS A 49 -0.41 41.63 2.06
CA LYS A 49 0.48 42.34 1.14
C LYS A 49 -0.23 43.21 0.13
N HIS A 50 -1.51 42.99 -0.15
CA HIS A 50 -2.37 43.99 -0.80
C HIS A 50 -2.34 45.35 -0.07
N HIS A 51 -2.03 45.36 1.23
CA HIS A 51 -1.83 46.57 2.02
C HIS A 51 -0.42 47.20 1.90
N ASN A 52 0.59 46.46 1.43
CA ASN A 52 2.01 46.87 1.46
C ASN A 52 2.70 46.91 0.07
N GLY A 53 2.04 46.50 -1.02
CA GLY A 53 2.49 46.72 -2.41
C GLY A 53 3.63 45.83 -2.92
N MET A 54 3.98 44.75 -2.21
CA MET A 54 5.07 43.84 -2.61
C MET A 54 4.54 42.45 -2.98
N ASP A 55 4.87 41.99 -4.17
CA ASP A 55 4.46 40.69 -4.71
C ASP A 55 5.24 39.60 -3.99
N ALA A 56 4.55 38.73 -3.25
CA ALA A 56 5.25 37.70 -2.50
C ALA A 56 4.44 36.43 -2.34
N SER A 57 5.15 35.34 -2.52
CA SER A 57 4.66 33.97 -2.48
C SER A 57 5.22 33.26 -1.26
N LEU A 58 4.54 32.21 -0.78
CA LEU A 58 5.08 31.34 0.27
C LEU A 58 6.35 30.61 -0.19
N LEU A 59 6.46 30.39 -1.50
CA LEU A 59 7.53 29.66 -2.14
C LEU A 59 8.12 30.52 -3.25
N GLU A 60 9.40 30.34 -3.53
CA GLU A 60 10.01 30.92 -4.72
C GLU A 60 9.32 30.39 -5.99
N LEU A 61 9.36 31.17 -7.07
CA LEU A 61 8.67 30.82 -8.32
C LEU A 61 9.10 29.45 -8.86
N GLU A 62 10.38 29.11 -8.69
CA GLU A 62 10.98 27.83 -9.10
C GLU A 62 10.50 26.64 -8.26
N ASP A 63 10.14 26.87 -6.99
CA ASP A 63 9.73 25.84 -6.05
C ASP A 63 8.21 25.61 -6.07
N LYS A 64 7.44 26.66 -6.38
CA LYS A 64 5.98 26.63 -6.36
C LYS A 64 5.40 25.47 -7.16
N GLY A 65 5.80 25.34 -8.43
CA GLY A 65 5.29 24.27 -9.30
C GLY A 65 5.67 22.87 -8.80
N ARG A 66 6.86 22.73 -8.21
CA ARG A 66 7.36 21.47 -7.66
C ARG A 66 6.54 21.04 -6.44
N VAL A 67 6.37 21.94 -5.47
CA VAL A 67 5.61 21.66 -4.23
C VAL A 67 4.13 21.45 -4.53
N GLU A 68 3.52 22.25 -5.40
CA GLU A 68 2.13 22.07 -5.82
C GLU A 68 1.90 20.71 -6.49
N MET A 69 2.86 20.21 -7.26
CA MET A 69 2.77 18.86 -7.81
C MET A 69 2.79 17.80 -6.71
N VAL A 70 3.67 17.92 -5.71
CA VAL A 70 3.70 16.99 -4.57
C VAL A 70 2.37 17.01 -3.80
N LEU A 71 1.80 18.18 -3.55
CA LEU A 71 0.50 18.34 -2.91
C LEU A 71 -0.63 17.69 -3.73
N LYS A 72 -0.61 17.81 -5.06
CA LYS A 72 -1.59 17.13 -5.94
C LYS A 72 -1.55 15.61 -5.78
N TYR A 73 -0.35 15.03 -5.72
CA TYR A 73 -0.19 13.58 -5.49
C TYR A 73 -0.63 13.15 -4.09
N ILE A 74 -0.31 13.93 -3.05
CA ILE A 74 -0.78 13.68 -1.69
C ILE A 74 -2.31 13.71 -1.65
N GLU A 75 -2.92 14.72 -2.27
CA GLU A 75 -4.38 14.86 -2.30
C GLU A 75 -5.08 13.72 -3.04
N ASP A 76 -4.56 13.29 -4.18
CA ASP A 76 -5.11 12.16 -4.93
C ASP A 76 -5.14 10.87 -4.08
N GLY A 77 -4.10 10.66 -3.25
CA GLY A 77 -4.01 9.54 -2.32
C GLY A 77 -4.92 9.69 -1.09
N ASP A 78 -4.90 10.84 -0.42
CA ASP A 78 -5.69 11.12 0.79
C ASP A 78 -7.20 11.02 0.50
N LEU A 79 -7.63 11.52 -0.65
CA LEU A 79 -9.03 11.46 -1.10
C LEU A 79 -9.38 10.16 -1.81
N ARG A 80 -8.44 9.22 -1.93
CA ARG A 80 -8.61 7.89 -2.54
C ARG A 80 -9.15 7.96 -3.98
N ARG A 81 -8.74 8.97 -4.73
CA ARG A 81 -9.12 9.17 -6.14
C ARG A 81 -8.34 8.23 -7.06
N TRP A 82 -7.06 8.00 -6.75
CA TRP A 82 -6.14 7.13 -7.51
C TRP A 82 -6.08 7.46 -9.01
N SER A 83 -6.22 8.74 -9.35
CA SER A 83 -6.37 9.20 -10.73
C SER A 83 -5.06 9.57 -11.41
N LEU A 84 -4.03 9.88 -10.62
CA LEU A 84 -2.74 10.30 -11.17
C LEU A 84 -1.89 9.11 -11.63
N LEU A 85 -1.15 9.32 -12.72
CA LEU A 85 -0.16 8.35 -13.20
C LEU A 85 0.88 8.07 -12.12
N ASP A 86 1.32 6.83 -11.99
CA ASP A 86 2.32 6.42 -11.00
C ASP A 86 1.94 6.72 -9.53
N ILE A 87 0.68 7.03 -9.21
CA ILE A 87 0.22 7.32 -7.83
C ILE A 87 0.59 6.21 -6.84
N ARG A 88 0.57 4.95 -7.26
CA ARG A 88 1.02 3.81 -6.44
C ARG A 88 2.50 3.91 -6.11
N ALA A 89 3.33 4.24 -7.09
CA ALA A 89 4.77 4.41 -6.87
C ALA A 89 5.04 5.64 -6.00
N PHE A 90 4.34 6.75 -6.24
CA PHE A 90 4.43 7.94 -5.39
C PHE A 90 4.11 7.60 -3.91
N ASN A 91 2.99 6.95 -3.63
CA ASN A 91 2.59 6.63 -2.24
C ASN A 91 3.59 5.70 -1.54
N ILE A 92 4.15 4.73 -2.26
CA ILE A 92 5.23 3.87 -1.74
C ILE A 92 6.47 4.71 -1.44
N GLY A 93 6.90 5.54 -2.39
CA GLY A 93 8.05 6.43 -2.23
C GLY A 93 7.86 7.38 -1.05
N LEU A 94 6.66 7.93 -0.88
CA LEU A 94 6.30 8.83 0.21
C LEU A 94 6.31 8.09 1.55
N SER A 95 5.81 6.85 1.62
CA SER A 95 5.88 6.02 2.83
C SER A 95 7.32 5.78 3.27
N GLU A 96 8.20 5.44 2.33
CA GLU A 96 9.63 5.27 2.60
C GLU A 96 10.29 6.59 3.03
N TRP A 97 9.82 7.71 2.49
CA TRP A 97 10.34 9.03 2.82
C TRP A 97 9.84 9.53 4.19
N ARG A 98 8.60 9.21 4.59
CA ARG A 98 8.03 9.55 5.91
C ARG A 98 8.87 9.04 7.08
N SER A 99 9.60 7.94 6.91
CA SER A 99 10.55 7.46 7.92
C SER A 99 11.65 8.49 8.28
N LYS A 100 11.90 9.47 7.41
CA LYS A 100 12.88 10.56 7.58
C LYS A 100 12.31 11.83 8.21
N LEU A 101 10.99 11.90 8.43
CA LEU A 101 10.29 13.04 9.02
C LEU A 101 10.41 13.05 10.55
N ASN A 102 11.63 13.19 11.05
CA ASN A 102 11.88 13.32 12.47
C ASN A 102 12.93 14.41 12.69
N CYS A 103 12.50 15.57 13.18
CA CYS A 103 13.37 16.73 13.40
C CYS A 103 14.42 16.52 14.49
N PHE A 104 14.25 15.54 15.40
CA PHE A 104 15.27 15.20 16.39
C PHE A 104 16.41 14.39 15.77
N THR A 105 16.11 13.50 14.84
CA THR A 105 17.11 12.61 14.20
C THR A 105 17.58 13.10 12.84
N ASN A 106 16.88 14.07 12.24
CA ASN A 106 17.16 14.63 10.93
C ASN A 106 17.12 16.17 11.02
N PRO A 107 18.27 16.81 11.35
CA PRO A 107 18.33 18.28 11.46
C PRO A 107 18.13 18.98 10.10
N TYR A 108 18.30 18.26 8.99
CA TYR A 108 18.12 18.76 7.61
C TYR A 108 16.72 18.50 7.04
N MET A 109 15.76 18.15 7.90
CA MET A 109 14.41 17.76 7.46
C MET A 109 13.72 18.90 6.71
N TYR A 110 13.93 20.16 7.12
CA TYR A 110 13.28 21.31 6.51
C TYR A 110 13.78 21.54 5.08
N GLU A 111 15.09 21.51 4.86
CA GLU A 111 15.71 21.64 3.54
C GLU A 111 15.28 20.49 2.62
N GLN A 112 15.27 19.25 3.14
CA GLN A 112 14.78 18.09 2.40
C GLN A 112 13.30 18.16 2.05
N LEU A 113 12.48 18.81 2.90
CA LEU A 113 11.07 19.07 2.63
C LEU A 113 10.90 20.11 1.53
N LEU A 114 11.74 21.14 1.48
CA LEU A 114 11.71 22.15 0.42
C LEU A 114 12.16 21.57 -0.92
N GLU A 115 13.15 20.68 -0.91
CA GLU A 115 13.68 20.02 -2.11
C GLU A 115 12.79 18.86 -2.61
N ILE A 116 11.72 18.50 -1.91
CA ILE A 116 10.88 17.35 -2.28
C ILE A 116 10.30 17.53 -3.69
N SER A 117 10.38 16.48 -4.50
CA SER A 117 9.84 16.45 -5.85
C SER A 117 8.99 15.20 -6.08
N ALA A 118 7.88 15.35 -6.81
CA ALA A 118 7.04 14.20 -7.14
C ALA A 118 7.78 13.17 -8.00
N MET A 119 8.65 13.64 -8.90
CA MET A 119 9.44 12.77 -9.77
C MET A 119 10.41 11.89 -8.99
N ASP A 120 11.13 12.46 -8.03
CA ASP A 120 12.10 11.70 -7.22
C ASP A 120 11.40 10.72 -6.28
N VAL A 121 10.27 11.14 -5.70
CA VAL A 121 9.44 10.26 -4.86
C VAL A 121 8.90 9.09 -5.69
N ILE A 122 8.42 9.34 -6.92
CA ILE A 122 7.98 8.29 -7.85
C ILE A 122 9.14 7.37 -8.24
N ALA A 123 10.30 7.93 -8.61
CA ALA A 123 11.47 7.16 -8.99
C ALA A 123 11.93 6.23 -7.86
N LYS A 124 11.95 6.74 -6.63
CA LYS A 124 12.24 5.94 -5.43
C LYS A 124 11.22 4.83 -5.23
N GLY A 125 9.93 5.13 -5.38
CA GLY A 125 8.86 4.13 -5.32
C GLY A 125 8.98 3.04 -6.38
N LYS A 126 9.29 3.41 -7.63
CA LYS A 126 9.55 2.46 -8.73
C LYS A 126 10.77 1.58 -8.44
N SER A 127 11.85 2.16 -7.94
CA SER A 127 13.04 1.42 -7.53
C SER A 127 12.74 0.42 -6.41
N TYR A 128 11.96 0.82 -5.41
CA TYR A 128 11.51 -0.06 -4.33
C TYR A 128 10.65 -1.22 -4.86
N ILE A 129 9.65 -0.93 -5.70
CA ILE A 129 8.81 -1.97 -6.35
C ILE A 129 9.69 -2.93 -7.16
N SER A 130 10.61 -2.41 -7.97
CA SER A 130 11.50 -3.23 -8.80
C SER A 130 12.39 -4.14 -7.96
N THR A 131 12.95 -3.63 -6.87
CA THR A 131 13.80 -4.40 -5.95
C THR A 131 13.02 -5.54 -5.31
N ARG A 132 11.81 -5.28 -4.84
CA ARG A 132 10.92 -6.30 -4.26
C ARG A 132 10.49 -7.34 -5.30
N GLN A 133 10.17 -6.91 -6.51
CA GLN A 133 9.85 -7.82 -7.60
C GLN A 133 11.03 -8.73 -7.92
N LYS A 134 12.25 -8.18 -8.05
CA LYS A 134 13.47 -8.97 -8.28
C LYS A 134 13.72 -9.96 -7.14
N ALA A 135 13.50 -9.57 -5.89
CA ALA A 135 13.64 -10.45 -4.74
C ALA A 135 12.59 -11.58 -4.74
N ALA A 136 11.34 -11.25 -5.05
CA ALA A 136 10.25 -12.23 -5.19
C ALA A 136 10.54 -13.25 -6.30
N ASN A 137 11.09 -12.82 -7.44
CA ASN A 137 11.40 -13.70 -8.57
C ASN A 137 12.37 -14.82 -8.20
N LYS A 138 13.34 -14.54 -7.30
CA LYS A 138 14.37 -15.51 -6.91
C LYS A 138 13.83 -16.77 -6.24
N VAL A 139 12.61 -16.74 -5.70
CA VAL A 139 12.00 -17.91 -5.05
C VAL A 139 10.99 -18.64 -5.92
N LEU A 140 10.60 -18.07 -7.06
CA LEU A 140 9.56 -18.65 -7.91
C LEU A 140 9.99 -19.95 -8.59
N ASP A 141 11.29 -20.21 -8.73
CA ASP A 141 11.80 -21.47 -9.29
C ASP A 141 11.61 -22.65 -8.32
N LYS A 142 11.33 -22.35 -7.04
CA LYS A 142 10.99 -23.33 -6.01
C LYS A 142 9.48 -23.56 -5.88
N ALA A 143 8.69 -23.00 -6.81
CA ALA A 143 7.25 -23.16 -6.81
C ALA A 143 6.89 -24.65 -7.02
N LEU A 144 5.89 -25.10 -6.29
CA LEU A 144 5.37 -26.45 -6.35
C LEU A 144 3.84 -26.41 -6.44
N LYS A 145 3.24 -27.46 -7.00
CA LYS A 145 1.78 -27.61 -7.07
C LYS A 145 1.22 -27.88 -5.66
N ILE A 146 0.15 -27.23 -5.26
CA ILE A 146 -0.51 -27.39 -3.96
C ILE A 146 -1.97 -27.72 -4.21
N ARG A 147 -2.45 -28.80 -3.58
CA ARG A 147 -3.85 -29.23 -3.64
C ARG A 147 -4.61 -28.60 -2.48
N LEU A 148 -5.12 -27.38 -2.68
CA LEU A 148 -5.78 -26.61 -1.63
C LEU A 148 -6.97 -27.37 -1.05
N GLY A 149 -7.00 -27.53 0.27
CA GLY A 149 -7.96 -28.37 0.98
C GLY A 149 -8.03 -29.79 0.44
N ARG A 150 -6.86 -30.41 0.24
CA ARG A 150 -6.72 -31.77 -0.31
C ARG A 150 -7.31 -31.90 -1.72
N GLY A 151 -7.40 -30.78 -2.45
CA GLY A 151 -7.95 -30.67 -3.80
C GLY A 151 -9.39 -30.15 -3.88
N PHE A 152 -10.10 -30.01 -2.74
CA PHE A 152 -11.48 -29.52 -2.73
C PHE A 152 -11.60 -28.09 -3.30
N TYR A 153 -10.57 -27.26 -3.12
CA TYR A 153 -10.51 -25.90 -3.64
C TYR A 153 -9.66 -25.77 -4.91
N GLY A 154 -9.38 -26.89 -5.57
CA GLY A 154 -8.54 -26.97 -6.75
C GLY A 154 -7.05 -26.91 -6.43
N GLU A 155 -6.25 -26.85 -7.49
CA GLU A 155 -4.80 -26.90 -7.43
C GLU A 155 -4.21 -25.57 -7.87
N CYS A 156 -3.10 -25.16 -7.26
CA CYS A 156 -2.39 -23.93 -7.63
C CYS A 156 -0.89 -24.04 -7.35
N LEU A 157 -0.09 -23.09 -7.83
CA LEU A 157 1.31 -23.00 -7.47
C LEU A 157 1.46 -22.31 -6.11
N GLY A 158 2.35 -22.86 -5.29
CA GLY A 158 2.77 -22.25 -4.05
C GLY A 158 4.26 -22.37 -3.78
N VAL A 159 4.76 -21.54 -2.87
CA VAL A 159 6.16 -21.57 -2.46
C VAL A 159 6.29 -21.38 -0.95
N ARG A 160 7.23 -22.12 -0.36
CA ARG A 160 7.66 -21.89 1.02
C ARG A 160 8.67 -20.74 1.04
N ALA A 161 8.28 -19.65 1.70
CA ALA A 161 8.95 -18.35 1.73
C ALA A 161 9.38 -17.98 3.16
N ASP A 162 9.91 -18.95 3.91
CA ASP A 162 10.45 -18.73 5.25
C ASP A 162 11.57 -17.68 5.20
N GLY A 163 11.45 -16.64 6.04
CA GLY A 163 12.42 -15.55 6.12
C GLY A 163 12.24 -14.39 5.12
N ILE A 164 11.28 -14.48 4.18
CA ILE A 164 10.94 -13.39 3.24
C ILE A 164 9.43 -13.12 3.16
N SER A 165 8.73 -13.34 4.28
CA SER A 165 7.27 -13.22 4.39
C SER A 165 6.72 -11.83 4.02
N GLU A 166 7.55 -10.80 4.13
CA GLU A 166 7.27 -9.43 3.73
C GLU A 166 7.01 -9.31 2.22
N LEU A 167 7.52 -10.23 1.39
CA LEU A 167 7.31 -10.28 -0.07
C LEU A 167 6.09 -11.12 -0.48
N SER A 168 5.27 -11.56 0.47
CA SER A 168 4.15 -12.48 0.20
C SER A 168 3.13 -11.96 -0.80
N ASP A 169 2.92 -10.64 -0.88
CA ASP A 169 2.03 -10.06 -1.88
C ASP A 169 2.60 -10.17 -3.30
N GLU A 170 3.86 -9.78 -3.51
CA GLU A 170 4.53 -9.84 -4.80
C GLU A 170 4.73 -11.28 -5.27
N ILE A 171 5.15 -12.17 -4.38
CA ILE A 171 5.33 -13.60 -4.69
C ILE A 171 3.97 -14.21 -5.05
N GLY A 172 2.93 -13.97 -4.23
CA GLY A 172 1.61 -14.54 -4.43
C GLY A 172 0.97 -14.10 -5.76
N LYS A 173 1.09 -12.82 -6.12
CA LYS A 173 0.56 -12.32 -7.41
C LYS A 173 1.24 -12.98 -8.61
N GLN A 174 2.56 -13.15 -8.55
CA GLN A 174 3.28 -13.83 -9.63
C GLN A 174 2.96 -15.31 -9.72
N LEU A 175 2.82 -15.99 -8.58
CA LEU A 175 2.38 -17.38 -8.55
C LEU A 175 0.96 -17.52 -9.10
N SER A 176 0.04 -16.59 -8.80
CA SER A 176 -1.31 -16.58 -9.37
C SER A 176 -1.29 -16.55 -10.91
N VAL A 177 -0.48 -15.67 -11.50
CA VAL A 177 -0.30 -15.62 -12.96
C VAL A 177 0.31 -16.92 -13.49
N LYS A 178 1.38 -17.43 -12.85
CA LYS A 178 2.02 -18.68 -13.27
C LYS A 178 1.07 -19.88 -13.16
N SER A 179 0.25 -19.95 -12.12
CA SER A 179 -0.78 -20.99 -11.95
C SER A 179 -1.75 -20.97 -13.11
N ALA A 180 -2.26 -19.78 -13.47
CA ALA A 180 -3.18 -19.63 -14.60
C ALA A 180 -2.54 -20.09 -15.92
N THR A 181 -1.28 -19.71 -16.17
CA THR A 181 -0.53 -20.16 -17.36
C THR A 181 -0.31 -21.67 -17.39
N ALA A 182 -0.19 -22.31 -16.23
CA ALA A 182 -0.06 -23.75 -16.09
C ALA A 182 -1.42 -24.50 -16.15
N GLY A 183 -2.54 -23.81 -16.40
CA GLY A 183 -3.88 -24.40 -16.39
C GLY A 183 -4.41 -24.76 -15.00
N LEU A 184 -3.75 -24.27 -13.94
CA LEU A 184 -4.16 -24.43 -12.55
C LEU A 184 -5.11 -23.29 -12.14
N ARG A 185 -5.76 -23.43 -10.98
CA ARG A 185 -6.57 -22.35 -10.41
C ARG A 185 -5.69 -21.10 -10.25
N PRO A 186 -6.14 -19.89 -10.65
CA PRO A 186 -5.30 -18.69 -10.73
C PRO A 186 -5.04 -18.07 -9.35
N ILE A 187 -4.54 -18.90 -8.43
CA ILE A 187 -4.17 -18.57 -7.06
C ILE A 187 -2.66 -18.73 -6.94
N GLY A 188 -2.01 -17.85 -6.20
CA GLY A 188 -0.66 -18.04 -5.73
C GLY A 188 -0.65 -18.22 -4.22
N ALA A 189 -0.07 -19.32 -3.76
CA ALA A 189 0.05 -19.62 -2.34
C ALA A 189 1.46 -19.30 -1.82
N VAL A 190 1.57 -18.45 -0.81
CA VAL A 190 2.83 -18.17 -0.12
C VAL A 190 2.76 -18.72 1.30
N ILE A 191 3.71 -19.57 1.62
CA ILE A 191 3.73 -20.38 2.84
C ILE A 191 4.91 -19.98 3.69
N PHE A 192 4.70 -19.65 4.96
CA PHE A 192 5.82 -19.43 5.88
C PHE A 192 5.45 -19.81 7.31
N MET A 193 6.47 -20.16 8.09
CA MET A 193 6.35 -20.52 9.49
C MET A 193 5.85 -19.32 10.31
N GLN A 194 4.76 -19.54 11.04
CA GLN A 194 4.25 -18.63 12.04
C GLN A 194 4.12 -19.39 13.37
N ARG A 195 5.07 -19.15 14.27
CA ARG A 195 5.23 -19.92 15.52
C ARG A 195 5.47 -21.41 15.20
N ARG A 196 4.53 -22.30 15.57
CA ARG A 196 4.60 -23.75 15.35
C ARG A 196 3.77 -24.24 14.15
N ASN A 197 3.07 -23.32 13.49
CA ASN A 197 2.17 -23.62 12.37
C ASN A 197 2.64 -22.89 11.11
N LEU A 198 1.99 -23.16 9.99
CA LEU A 198 2.23 -22.50 8.71
C LEU A 198 1.14 -21.47 8.45
N LYS A 199 1.53 -20.23 8.17
CA LYS A 199 0.64 -19.23 7.60
C LYS A 199 0.61 -19.41 6.09
N MET A 200 -0.61 -19.57 5.57
CA MET A 200 -0.92 -19.60 4.14
C MET A 200 -1.42 -18.22 3.74
N CYS A 201 -0.75 -17.55 2.82
CA CYS A 201 -1.21 -16.32 2.20
C CYS A 201 -1.59 -16.61 0.75
N LEU A 202 -2.86 -16.43 0.40
CA LEU A 202 -3.35 -16.63 -0.96
C LEU A 202 -3.52 -15.29 -1.66
N ARG A 203 -3.12 -15.22 -2.92
CA ARG A 203 -3.35 -14.06 -3.80
C ARG A 203 -3.97 -14.52 -5.11
N SER A 204 -4.88 -13.71 -5.64
CA SER A 204 -5.39 -13.84 -7.00
C SER A 204 -5.21 -12.51 -7.74
N THR A 205 -4.74 -12.57 -8.99
CA THR A 205 -4.79 -11.44 -9.92
C THR A 205 -6.03 -11.47 -10.80
N ASP A 206 -6.79 -12.57 -10.76
CA ASP A 206 -8.07 -12.73 -11.44
C ASP A 206 -9.22 -12.20 -10.57
N THR A 207 -10.21 -11.56 -11.20
CA THR A 207 -11.38 -10.98 -10.55
C THR A 207 -12.48 -12.00 -10.28
N ALA A 208 -12.50 -13.13 -11.00
CA ALA A 208 -13.49 -14.19 -10.81
C ALA A 208 -13.13 -15.14 -9.65
N THR A 209 -11.86 -15.23 -9.28
CA THR A 209 -11.37 -16.17 -8.26
C THR A 209 -11.40 -15.58 -6.85
N ASP A 210 -12.26 -16.14 -5.99
CA ASP A 210 -12.35 -15.80 -4.57
C ASP A 210 -11.44 -16.71 -3.71
N THR A 211 -10.34 -16.14 -3.21
CA THR A 211 -9.42 -16.80 -2.27
C THR A 211 -9.93 -16.81 -0.83
N SER A 212 -10.93 -15.99 -0.49
CA SER A 212 -11.46 -15.86 0.87
C SER A 212 -12.28 -17.07 1.29
N GLU A 213 -12.89 -17.80 0.36
CA GLU A 213 -13.63 -19.04 0.64
C GLU A 213 -12.73 -20.10 1.28
N VAL A 214 -11.51 -20.25 0.76
CA VAL A 214 -10.52 -21.21 1.26
C VAL A 214 -10.08 -20.77 2.65
N ALA A 215 -9.75 -19.49 2.80
CA ALA A 215 -9.31 -18.96 4.09
C ALA A 215 -10.36 -19.14 5.19
N LYS A 216 -11.64 -18.86 4.90
CA LYS A 216 -12.75 -19.01 5.87
C LYS A 216 -12.92 -20.45 6.32
N ALA A 217 -12.79 -21.42 5.42
CA ALA A 217 -12.89 -22.85 5.75
C ALA A 217 -11.83 -23.31 6.77
N TYR A 218 -10.68 -22.63 6.80
CA TYR A 218 -9.58 -22.89 7.74
C TYR A 218 -9.49 -21.84 8.87
N GLY A 219 -10.60 -21.16 9.17
CA GLY A 219 -10.69 -20.19 10.28
C GLY A 219 -9.93 -18.87 10.06
N GLY A 220 -9.53 -18.59 8.81
CA GLY A 220 -8.90 -17.33 8.38
C GLY A 220 -9.89 -16.37 7.72
N GLY A 221 -9.35 -15.45 6.91
CA GLY A 221 -10.16 -14.45 6.20
C GLY A 221 -9.35 -13.57 5.26
N GLY A 222 -10.01 -12.53 4.72
CA GLY A 222 -9.42 -11.56 3.80
C GLY A 222 -10.41 -11.11 2.73
N THR A 223 -9.88 -10.47 1.69
CA THR A 223 -10.65 -10.07 0.51
C THR A 223 -10.66 -11.20 -0.53
N PRO A 224 -11.52 -11.14 -1.57
CA PRO A 224 -11.52 -12.14 -2.63
C PRO A 224 -10.15 -12.34 -3.30
N SER A 225 -9.39 -11.27 -3.51
CA SER A 225 -8.07 -11.35 -4.16
C SER A 225 -6.88 -11.51 -3.19
N SER A 226 -7.11 -11.44 -1.88
CA SER A 226 -6.04 -11.49 -0.88
C SER A 226 -6.56 -12.01 0.45
N SER A 227 -6.29 -13.27 0.75
CA SER A 227 -6.70 -13.94 1.99
C SER A 227 -5.54 -14.63 2.69
N SER A 228 -5.75 -15.01 3.95
CA SER A 228 -4.80 -15.85 4.68
C SER A 228 -5.45 -16.66 5.80
N PHE A 229 -4.82 -17.78 6.15
CA PHE A 229 -5.22 -18.69 7.21
C PHE A 229 -4.00 -19.44 7.76
N ILE A 230 -4.18 -20.21 8.83
CA ILE A 230 -3.09 -20.94 9.49
C ILE A 230 -3.43 -22.44 9.46
N ILE A 231 -2.50 -23.26 9.01
CA ILE A 231 -2.60 -24.73 9.03
C ILE A 231 -1.44 -25.36 9.78
N ARG A 232 -1.62 -26.58 10.24
CA ARG A 232 -0.57 -27.40 10.83
C ARG A 232 0.30 -28.03 9.73
N MET A 233 1.48 -28.49 10.11
CA MET A 233 2.45 -29.08 9.17
C MET A 233 1.94 -30.40 8.54
N ASP A 234 1.18 -31.20 9.28
CA ASP A 234 0.56 -32.43 8.80
C ASP A 234 -0.45 -32.16 7.68
N GLU A 235 -1.35 -31.19 7.88
CA GLU A 235 -2.30 -30.77 6.84
C GLU A 235 -1.57 -30.23 5.59
N TYR A 236 -0.51 -29.43 5.77
CA TYR A 236 0.29 -28.96 4.65
C TYR A 236 0.97 -30.10 3.88
N ASN A 237 1.51 -31.09 4.59
CA ASN A 237 2.13 -32.24 3.94
C ASN A 237 1.12 -32.95 3.06
N GLU A 238 -0.11 -33.18 3.52
CA GLU A 238 -1.16 -33.79 2.69
C GLU A 238 -1.44 -32.99 1.39
N TRP A 239 -1.35 -31.66 1.42
CA TRP A 239 -1.57 -30.81 0.25
C TRP A 239 -0.45 -30.90 -0.79
N VAL A 240 0.75 -31.33 -0.37
CA VAL A 240 1.96 -31.44 -1.21
C VAL A 240 2.25 -32.89 -1.61
N SER A 241 1.87 -33.87 -0.79
CA SER A 241 2.15 -35.30 -1.00
C SER A 241 1.60 -35.86 -2.31
N GLY A 242 0.52 -35.28 -2.85
CA GLY A 242 -0.04 -35.68 -4.14
C GLY A 242 0.87 -35.44 -5.36
N ASN A 243 2.04 -34.81 -5.18
CA ASN A 243 3.01 -34.55 -6.26
C ASN A 243 4.11 -35.62 -6.38
N GLN A 244 4.20 -36.60 -5.45
CA GLN A 244 5.26 -37.61 -5.48
C GLN A 244 5.05 -38.71 -6.54
N ASP A 245 3.85 -38.83 -7.12
CA ASP A 245 3.52 -39.89 -8.08
C ASP A 245 3.86 -39.54 -9.55
N GLU A 246 4.17 -38.28 -9.88
CA GLU A 246 4.48 -37.86 -11.27
C GLU A 246 5.95 -38.11 -11.69
N HIS A 247 6.85 -38.46 -10.76
CA HIS A 247 8.27 -38.73 -11.06
C HIS A 247 8.68 -40.21 -11.02
N ALA A 248 7.73 -41.12 -10.78
CA ALA A 248 7.99 -42.56 -10.72
C ALA A 248 7.75 -43.31 -12.05
N ASN A 249 7.29 -42.61 -13.10
CA ASN A 249 7.05 -43.19 -14.43
C ASN A 249 7.81 -42.42 -15.52
N VAL A 250 9.14 -42.54 -15.54
CA VAL A 250 9.97 -42.36 -16.74
C VAL A 250 11.03 -43.45 -16.75
#